data_AF-A0A420Z9H4-F1
#
_entry.id   AF-A0A420Z9H4-F1
#
_cell.length_a   1.000
_cell.length_b   1.000
_cell.length_c   1.000
_cell.angle_alpha   90.00
_cell.angle_beta   90.00
_cell.angle_gamma   90.00
#
_symmetry.space_group_name_H-M   'P 1'
#
loop_
_entity.id
_entity.type
_entity.pdbx_description
1 polymer ?
#
loop_
_entity_poly.entity_id
_entity_poly.type
_entity_poly.pdbx_seq_one_letter_code
_entity_poly.pdbx_strand_id
1 'polypeptide(L)'
;MGFFNLISEKTKQGGCVSCGLYKNAINPQIKPYGHFKLGILNVGQSPGEVEDRRGKPWQGRAGRVLRQAYRELGVALFGDCLNINAVNCRPIDKKGNNRTPTNNEINCCRPRVLRTIEENHPKVIVLLGGEAVQSVIGHRWKKDLGGITKWRGWCIPDRDLHAWVCPVFHPSYVMRQEREDVAWTVWKQDLKRALDMIHTPFPTFTEEKEKVRIVKQPGVLFEKLRKETLSMNPPYLAFDIETTGIKPYDRQNHQVVCISFCNSPNVVYVTPAPTERADVEALKKLLEDERIGKIAHNMKFEGTWMKVMYGIEVRGWVWDSMIAAHVLDNRPDITGLKFQVYTHFGIPDYDSEIAPYLKGRDPKNANSVNRVMELVRSPVGFTKLMNYCGLDSLFTYQLAMKQMEEIGFR
;
A
#
# COMPACT_ATOMS: atom_id res chain seq x y z
N MET A 1 15.31 -2.27 -12.43
CA MET A 1 16.20 -1.35 -11.65
C MET A 1 15.82 -1.33 -10.16
N GLY A 2 15.53 -2.49 -9.53
CA GLY A 2 14.56 -2.54 -8.41
C GLY A 2 15.05 -2.73 -6.97
N PHE A 3 16.34 -2.97 -6.68
CA PHE A 3 16.79 -3.24 -5.29
C PHE A 3 17.98 -2.38 -4.84
N PHE A 4 18.92 -2.08 -5.74
CA PHE A 4 20.10 -1.26 -5.45
C PHE A 4 19.78 0.16 -4.91
N ASN A 5 18.61 0.71 -5.27
CA ASN A 5 18.17 2.02 -4.78
C ASN A 5 17.64 2.01 -3.34
N LEU A 6 17.24 0.86 -2.78
CA LEU A 6 16.77 0.78 -1.38
C LEU A 6 17.89 1.06 -0.37
N ILE A 7 19.14 0.78 -0.76
CA ILE A 7 20.33 1.06 0.05
C ILE A 7 20.91 2.45 -0.30
N SER A 8 20.59 3.01 -1.47
CA SER A 8 21.25 4.21 -2.01
C SER A 8 20.56 5.54 -1.73
N GLU A 9 19.37 5.59 -1.10
CA GLU A 9 18.83 6.84 -0.57
C GLU A 9 19.71 7.31 0.60
N LYS A 10 20.70 8.16 0.28
CA LYS A 10 21.58 8.92 1.18
C LYS A 10 20.78 9.87 2.09
N THR A 11 19.88 9.33 2.90
CA THR A 11 19.52 9.96 4.15
C THR A 11 20.73 9.81 5.07
N LYS A 12 21.08 10.86 5.85
CA LYS A 12 22.13 10.81 6.88
C LYS A 12 21.74 9.79 7.98
N GLN A 13 21.68 8.51 7.65
CA GLN A 13 21.40 7.44 8.60
C GLN A 13 22.71 7.12 9.30
N GLY A 14 22.70 7.35 10.61
CA GLY A 14 23.82 6.94 11.45
C GLY A 14 24.00 5.42 11.37
N GLY A 15 25.25 4.96 11.24
CA GLY A 15 25.57 3.54 11.26
C GLY A 15 25.22 2.89 12.60
N CYS A 16 25.51 1.59 12.75
CA CYS A 16 25.18 0.81 13.96
C CYS A 16 25.60 1.49 15.29
N VAL A 17 26.71 2.24 15.27
CA VAL A 17 27.24 2.96 16.44
C VAL A 17 26.43 4.20 16.82
N SER A 18 25.69 4.79 15.89
CA SER A 18 25.03 6.09 16.05
C SER A 18 23.83 6.06 16.99
N CYS A 19 23.23 4.88 17.21
CA CYS A 19 22.13 4.74 18.18
C CYS A 19 22.62 4.47 19.62
N GLY A 20 23.88 4.10 19.82
CA GLY A 20 24.47 3.87 21.15
C GLY A 20 24.01 2.62 21.90
N LEU A 21 23.01 1.87 21.42
CA LEU A 21 22.45 0.71 22.12
C LEU A 21 23.46 -0.39 22.44
N TYR A 22 24.49 -0.55 21.60
CA TYR A 22 25.53 -1.56 21.80
C TYR A 22 26.29 -1.40 23.13
N LYS A 23 26.33 -0.19 23.70
CA LYS A 23 27.07 0.11 24.93
C LYS A 23 26.50 -0.61 26.15
N ASN A 24 25.19 -0.90 26.12
CA ASN A 24 24.47 -1.48 27.26
C ASN A 24 23.98 -2.91 26.98
N ALA A 25 24.13 -3.41 25.76
CA ALA A 25 23.70 -4.76 25.39
C ALA A 25 24.78 -5.78 25.79
N ILE A 26 24.37 -6.91 26.33
CA ILE A 26 25.27 -8.03 26.66
C ILE A 26 25.75 -8.68 25.35
N ASN A 27 24.83 -8.94 24.42
CA ASN A 27 25.14 -9.44 23.09
C ASN A 27 24.69 -8.41 22.05
N PRO A 28 25.50 -7.38 21.78
CA PRO A 28 25.14 -6.37 20.79
C PRO A 28 25.05 -6.99 19.40
N GLN A 29 24.14 -6.47 18.59
CA GLN A 29 23.97 -6.88 17.19
C GLN A 29 23.66 -8.38 17.05
N ILE A 30 22.69 -8.88 17.83
CA ILE A 30 22.23 -10.28 17.76
C ILE A 30 22.04 -10.68 16.28
N LYS A 31 22.77 -11.72 15.87
CA LYS A 31 22.76 -12.23 14.51
C LYS A 31 21.41 -12.90 14.18
N PRO A 32 21.04 -12.98 12.89
CA PRO A 32 19.93 -13.82 12.47
C PRO A 32 20.04 -15.25 13.01
N TYR A 33 18.92 -15.84 13.44
CA TYR A 33 18.90 -17.15 14.09
C TYR A 33 17.81 -18.06 13.54
N GLY A 34 18.19 -19.30 13.20
CA GLY A 34 17.32 -20.34 12.65
C GLY A 34 17.92 -20.96 11.39
N HIS A 35 17.30 -22.04 10.91
CA HIS A 35 17.78 -22.82 9.77
C HIS A 35 17.11 -22.47 8.43
N PHE A 36 16.08 -21.61 8.45
CA PHE A 36 15.45 -21.03 7.25
C PHE A 36 14.98 -22.04 6.19
N LYS A 37 14.66 -23.29 6.58
CA LYS A 37 14.30 -24.36 5.62
C LYS A 37 13.10 -24.02 4.73
N LEU A 38 12.15 -23.24 5.23
CA LEU A 38 10.97 -22.83 4.47
C LEU A 38 11.12 -21.42 3.88
N GLY A 39 12.24 -20.73 4.04
CA GLY A 39 12.39 -19.37 3.50
C GLY A 39 11.48 -18.33 4.18
N ILE A 40 11.12 -18.55 5.45
CA ILE A 40 10.29 -17.63 6.25
C ILE A 40 11.20 -16.75 7.09
N LEU A 41 11.09 -15.42 6.95
CA LEU A 41 11.81 -14.45 7.77
C LEU A 41 10.86 -13.81 8.78
N ASN A 42 11.13 -13.95 10.07
CA ASN A 42 10.40 -13.28 11.14
C ASN A 42 11.17 -12.03 11.59
N VAL A 43 10.50 -10.88 11.62
CA VAL A 43 11.04 -9.61 12.11
C VAL A 43 10.25 -9.19 13.35
N GLY A 44 10.87 -9.28 14.54
CA GLY A 44 10.31 -8.78 15.80
C GLY A 44 10.65 -7.32 16.08
N GLN A 45 10.32 -6.84 17.29
CA GLN A 45 10.63 -5.46 17.73
C GLN A 45 12.11 -5.29 18.08
N SER A 46 12.56 -5.97 19.14
CA SER A 46 13.93 -5.91 19.67
C SER A 46 14.18 -7.06 20.64
N PRO A 47 15.45 -7.44 20.92
CA PRO A 47 15.78 -8.37 21.99
C PRO A 47 15.23 -7.91 23.35
N GLY A 48 14.67 -8.84 24.11
CA GLY A 48 14.45 -8.66 25.55
C GLY A 48 15.68 -9.09 26.35
N GLU A 49 15.56 -9.09 27.67
CA GLU A 49 16.65 -9.49 28.59
C GLU A 49 17.16 -10.91 28.32
N VAL A 50 16.26 -11.87 28.11
CA VAL A 50 16.63 -13.27 27.90
C VAL A 50 17.32 -13.46 26.55
N GLU A 51 16.81 -12.80 25.50
CA GLU A 51 17.42 -12.80 24.18
C GLU A 51 18.82 -12.18 24.20
N ASP A 52 18.98 -11.03 24.86
CA ASP A 52 20.25 -10.34 25.03
C ASP A 52 21.27 -11.17 25.80
N ARG A 53 20.85 -11.86 26.87
CA ARG A 53 21.72 -12.76 27.62
C ARG A 53 22.15 -13.98 26.82
N ARG A 54 21.27 -14.52 25.97
CA ARG A 54 21.52 -15.74 25.17
C ARG A 54 22.11 -15.47 23.79
N GLY A 55 22.15 -14.22 23.35
CA GLY A 55 22.57 -13.82 22.00
C GLY A 55 21.71 -14.39 20.88
N LYS A 56 20.43 -14.69 21.14
CA LYS A 56 19.50 -15.31 20.19
C LYS A 56 18.10 -14.70 20.31
N PRO A 57 17.35 -14.43 19.22
CA PRO A 57 15.96 -13.99 19.26
C PRO A 57 14.99 -15.06 19.81
N TRP A 58 13.82 -14.62 20.27
CA TRP A 58 12.68 -15.46 20.69
C TRP A 58 12.99 -16.54 21.75
N GLN A 59 13.76 -16.16 22.77
CA GLN A 59 14.18 -17.05 23.86
C GLN A 59 13.34 -16.88 25.14
N GLY A 60 12.71 -15.72 25.30
CA GLY A 60 11.89 -15.34 26.43
C GLY A 60 10.42 -15.77 26.30
N ARG A 61 9.56 -15.15 27.13
CA ARG A 61 8.13 -15.54 27.24
C ARG A 61 7.38 -15.38 25.91
N ALA A 62 7.56 -14.26 25.23
CA ALA A 62 6.95 -14.00 23.92
C ALA A 62 7.40 -15.00 22.85
N GLY A 63 8.69 -15.38 22.86
CA GLY A 63 9.22 -16.40 21.96
C GLY A 63 8.65 -17.80 22.21
N ARG A 64 8.29 -18.14 23.45
CA ARG A 64 7.59 -19.41 23.75
C ARG A 64 6.18 -19.44 23.16
N VAL A 65 5.43 -18.34 23.32
CA VAL A 65 4.09 -18.19 22.73
C VAL A 65 4.16 -18.27 21.21
N LEU A 66 5.10 -17.56 20.59
CA LEU A 66 5.32 -17.59 19.15
C LEU A 66 5.66 -19.01 18.67
N ARG A 67 6.61 -19.68 19.34
CA ARG A 67 7.02 -21.05 18.99
C ARG A 67 5.87 -22.04 19.11
N GLN A 68 5.01 -21.89 20.12
CA GLN A 68 3.83 -22.72 20.27
C GLN A 68 2.84 -22.49 19.11
N ALA A 69 2.53 -21.23 18.79
CA ALA A 69 1.62 -20.90 17.70
C ALA A 69 2.13 -21.41 16.34
N TYR A 70 3.44 -21.24 16.05
CA TYR A 70 4.04 -21.78 14.82
C TYR A 70 3.93 -23.32 14.78
N ARG A 71 4.19 -23.99 15.91
CA ARG A 71 4.08 -25.45 16.00
C ARG A 71 2.66 -25.95 15.76
N GLU A 72 1.66 -25.27 16.31
CA GLU A 72 0.23 -25.56 16.07
C GLU A 72 -0.14 -25.42 14.58
N LEU A 73 0.59 -24.58 13.84
CA LEU A 73 0.44 -24.36 12.40
C LEU A 73 1.42 -25.19 11.55
N GLY A 74 2.10 -26.18 12.14
CA GLY A 74 2.99 -27.09 11.41
C GLY A 74 4.35 -26.52 11.03
N VAL A 75 4.75 -25.36 11.57
CA VAL A 75 6.04 -24.71 11.29
C VAL A 75 6.93 -24.72 12.53
N ALA A 76 8.19 -25.11 12.39
CA ALA A 76 9.18 -25.03 13.45
C ALA A 76 9.88 -23.67 13.43
N LEU A 77 9.56 -22.79 14.39
CA LEU A 77 10.09 -21.41 14.47
C LEU A 77 11.61 -21.26 14.22
N PHE A 78 12.42 -22.23 14.64
CA PHE A 78 13.87 -22.21 14.42
C PHE A 78 14.35 -23.19 13.34
N GLY A 79 13.58 -24.23 13.04
CA GLY A 79 13.90 -25.20 11.99
C GLY A 79 13.61 -24.65 10.59
N ASP A 80 12.54 -23.87 10.48
CA ASP A 80 11.97 -23.48 9.20
C ASP A 80 12.12 -22.00 8.91
N CYS A 81 12.26 -21.18 9.96
CA CYS A 81 12.36 -19.73 9.84
C CYS A 81 13.76 -19.22 10.15
N LEU A 82 14.06 -18.02 9.65
CA LEU A 82 15.13 -17.16 10.12
C LEU A 82 14.50 -16.05 10.96
N ASN A 83 15.13 -15.71 12.07
CA ASN A 83 14.55 -14.78 13.03
C ASN A 83 15.49 -13.61 13.27
N ILE A 84 14.96 -12.39 13.12
CA ILE A 84 15.63 -11.12 13.42
C ILE A 84 14.67 -10.17 14.15
N ASN A 85 15.15 -8.98 14.47
CA ASN A 85 14.35 -7.89 15.01
C ASN A 85 14.58 -6.60 14.21
N ALA A 86 13.64 -5.66 14.30
CA ALA A 86 13.78 -4.32 13.76
C ALA A 86 14.99 -3.57 14.36
N VAL A 87 15.32 -3.86 15.62
CA VAL A 87 16.56 -3.42 16.29
C VAL A 87 17.26 -4.62 16.90
N ASN A 88 18.53 -4.87 16.55
CA ASN A 88 19.29 -6.06 16.96
C ASN A 88 20.04 -5.94 18.29
N CYS A 89 19.86 -4.85 19.03
CA CYS A 89 20.39 -4.65 20.39
C CYS A 89 19.22 -4.42 21.35
N ARG A 90 19.35 -4.82 22.62
CA ARG A 90 18.31 -4.62 23.63
C ARG A 90 18.21 -3.13 24.03
N PRO A 91 17.09 -2.45 23.77
CA PRO A 91 16.84 -1.12 24.30
C PRO A 91 16.40 -1.17 25.77
N ILE A 92 17.11 -0.44 26.63
CA ILE A 92 16.77 -0.31 28.05
C ILE A 92 16.47 1.15 28.44
N ASP A 93 15.61 1.34 29.43
CA ASP A 93 15.38 2.63 30.09
C ASP A 93 16.48 2.93 31.12
N LYS A 94 16.40 4.09 31.80
CA LYS A 94 17.38 4.50 32.83
C LYS A 94 17.43 3.56 34.04
N LYS A 95 16.42 2.72 34.24
CA LYS A 95 16.32 1.74 35.34
C LYS A 95 16.75 0.33 34.92
N GLY A 96 17.18 0.14 33.66
CA GLY A 96 17.57 -1.16 33.13
C GLY A 96 16.42 -2.02 32.61
N ASN A 97 15.19 -1.50 32.56
CA ASN A 97 14.03 -2.22 32.06
C ASN A 97 13.93 -2.14 30.54
N ASN A 98 13.31 -3.14 29.90
CA ASN A 98 13.04 -3.09 28.47
C ASN A 98 12.15 -1.90 28.13
N ARG A 99 12.47 -1.20 27.05
CA ARG A 99 11.62 -0.15 26.47
C ARG A 99 11.40 -0.39 24.98
N THR A 100 10.41 0.29 24.41
CA THR A 100 10.25 0.34 22.95
C THR A 100 11.47 1.02 22.31
N PRO A 101 12.04 0.48 21.21
CA PRO A 101 13.03 1.20 20.44
C PRO A 101 12.43 2.46 19.80
N THR A 102 13.25 3.49 19.65
CA THR A 102 12.90 4.74 18.98
C THR A 102 12.99 4.60 17.46
N ASN A 103 12.32 5.48 16.71
CA ASN A 103 12.45 5.52 15.26
C ASN A 103 13.90 5.74 14.80
N ASN A 104 14.69 6.50 15.56
CA ASN A 104 16.12 6.68 15.26
C ASN A 104 16.90 5.36 15.40
N GLU A 105 16.62 4.57 16.44
CA GLU A 105 17.24 3.25 16.63
C GLU A 105 16.84 2.26 15.54
N ILE A 106 15.55 2.24 15.14
CA ILE A 106 15.08 1.46 14.00
C ILE A 106 15.78 1.90 12.72
N ASN A 107 15.90 3.21 12.48
CA ASN A 107 16.59 3.74 11.31
C ASN A 107 18.07 3.34 11.26
N CYS A 108 18.78 3.41 12.38
CA CYS A 108 20.19 2.99 12.45
C CYS A 108 20.36 1.49 12.20
N CYS A 109 19.38 0.66 12.56
CA CYS A 109 19.45 -0.79 12.40
C CYS A 109 18.88 -1.30 11.07
N ARG A 110 18.02 -0.52 10.39
CA ARG A 110 17.38 -0.88 9.11
C ARG A 110 18.34 -1.42 8.06
N PRO A 111 19.54 -0.85 7.82
CA PRO A 111 20.45 -1.40 6.81
C PRO A 111 20.81 -2.88 7.04
N ARG A 112 20.85 -3.33 8.31
CA ARG A 112 21.09 -4.74 8.64
C ARG A 112 19.86 -5.62 8.36
N VAL A 113 18.67 -5.10 8.65
CA VAL A 113 17.39 -5.79 8.35
C VAL A 113 17.25 -5.97 6.84
N LEU A 114 17.43 -4.91 6.06
CA LEU A 114 17.34 -4.95 4.60
C LEU A 114 18.40 -5.86 3.99
N ARG A 115 19.65 -5.81 4.49
CA ARG A 115 20.70 -6.74 4.07
C ARG A 115 20.34 -8.20 4.35
N THR A 116 19.73 -8.47 5.50
CA THR A 116 19.28 -9.86 5.81
C THR A 116 18.22 -10.32 4.82
N ILE A 117 17.27 -9.45 4.44
CA ILE A 117 16.27 -9.76 3.42
C ILE A 117 16.95 -10.03 2.07
N GLU A 118 17.86 -9.15 1.66
CA GLU A 118 18.59 -9.25 0.40
C GLU A 118 19.44 -10.53 0.32
N GLU A 119 20.21 -10.86 1.37
CA GLU A 119 21.10 -12.02 1.39
C GLU A 119 20.35 -13.37 1.42
N ASN A 120 19.13 -13.40 1.96
CA ASN A 120 18.40 -14.65 2.19
C ASN A 120 17.23 -14.86 1.24
N HIS A 121 16.78 -13.84 0.49
CA HIS A 121 15.66 -13.91 -0.45
C HIS A 121 14.43 -14.66 0.11
N PRO A 122 13.84 -14.19 1.24
CA PRO A 122 12.71 -14.86 1.87
C PRO A 122 11.50 -14.92 0.95
N LYS A 123 10.76 -16.03 1.02
CA LYS A 123 9.46 -16.17 0.35
C LYS A 123 8.36 -15.42 1.11
N VAL A 124 8.45 -15.44 2.44
CA VAL A 124 7.50 -14.80 3.36
C VAL A 124 8.28 -14.03 4.42
N ILE A 125 7.91 -12.76 4.63
CA ILE A 125 8.42 -11.90 5.69
C ILE A 125 7.28 -11.60 6.66
N VAL A 126 7.33 -12.19 7.86
CA VAL A 126 6.34 -11.95 8.92
C VAL A 126 6.81 -10.79 9.79
N LEU A 127 6.06 -9.69 9.79
CA LEU A 127 6.37 -8.49 10.58
C LEU A 127 5.58 -8.53 11.88
N LEU A 128 6.25 -8.82 13.00
CA LEU A 128 5.60 -8.95 14.31
C LEU A 128 5.63 -7.61 15.05
N GLY A 129 4.53 -6.87 14.97
CA GLY A 129 4.36 -5.57 15.64
C GLY A 129 4.70 -4.34 14.79
N GLY A 130 4.39 -3.16 15.34
CA GLY A 130 4.51 -1.89 14.61
C GLY A 130 5.95 -1.50 14.28
N GLU A 131 6.92 -1.88 15.11
CA GLU A 131 8.33 -1.56 14.87
C GLU A 131 8.91 -2.39 13.73
N ALA A 132 8.44 -3.62 13.55
CA ALA A 132 8.77 -4.44 12.39
C ALA A 132 8.22 -3.81 11.10
N VAL A 133 6.97 -3.30 11.14
CA VAL A 133 6.36 -2.51 10.05
C VAL A 133 7.17 -1.25 9.77
N GLN A 134 7.54 -0.47 10.80
CA GLN A 134 8.35 0.74 10.66
C GLN A 134 9.75 0.45 10.06
N SER A 135 10.33 -0.70 10.41
CA SER A 135 11.64 -1.11 9.90
C SER A 135 11.59 -1.42 8.42
N VAL A 136 10.63 -2.24 7.98
CA VAL A 136 10.57 -2.78 6.62
C VAL A 136 9.77 -1.90 5.66
N ILE A 137 8.60 -1.40 6.09
CA ILE A 137 7.66 -0.64 5.24
C ILE A 137 7.88 0.88 5.39
N GLY A 138 8.16 1.35 6.61
CA GLY A 138 8.10 2.79 6.96
C GLY A 138 8.98 3.74 6.14
N HIS A 139 10.08 3.28 5.54
CA HIS A 139 10.95 4.11 4.70
C HIS A 139 10.47 4.22 3.24
N ARG A 140 9.63 3.28 2.80
CA ARG A 140 9.06 3.18 1.44
C ARG A 140 7.65 3.74 1.39
N TRP A 141 6.91 3.66 2.50
CA TRP A 141 5.60 4.27 2.64
C TRP A 141 5.72 5.75 3.00
N LYS A 142 5.71 6.63 1.98
CA LYS A 142 5.87 8.09 2.14
C LYS A 142 4.63 8.82 2.70
N LYS A 143 3.62 8.06 3.16
CA LYS A 143 2.37 8.55 3.77
C LYS A 143 2.38 8.23 5.28
N ASP A 144 1.33 8.63 5.98
CA ASP A 144 1.20 8.21 7.38
C ASP A 144 1.12 6.68 7.49
N LEU A 145 2.09 6.11 8.21
CA LEU A 145 2.20 4.69 8.45
C LEU A 145 1.09 4.24 9.41
N GLY A 146 0.67 5.07 10.37
CA GLY A 146 -0.28 4.68 11.41
C GLY A 146 0.20 3.50 12.26
N GLY A 147 -0.73 2.89 13.02
CA GLY A 147 -0.44 1.78 13.92
C GLY A 147 -0.55 0.40 13.28
N ILE A 148 -0.05 -0.64 13.97
CA ILE A 148 -0.08 -2.04 13.51
C ILE A 148 -1.50 -2.54 13.16
N THR A 149 -2.55 -2.01 13.79
CA THR A 149 -3.95 -2.37 13.49
C THR A 149 -4.30 -2.15 12.02
N LYS A 150 -3.76 -1.10 11.38
CA LYS A 150 -3.93 -0.81 9.95
C LYS A 150 -3.32 -1.89 9.04
N TRP A 151 -2.22 -2.50 9.49
CA TRP A 151 -1.36 -3.38 8.69
C TRP A 151 -1.60 -4.87 8.92
N ARG A 152 -2.09 -5.26 10.10
CA ARG A 152 -2.22 -6.68 10.46
C ARG A 152 -3.13 -7.45 9.49
N GLY A 153 -2.75 -8.68 9.17
CA GLY A 153 -3.54 -9.61 8.35
C GLY A 153 -3.54 -9.37 6.85
N TRP A 154 -2.89 -8.33 6.35
CA TRP A 154 -2.58 -8.21 4.93
C TRP A 154 -1.45 -9.18 4.55
N CYS A 155 -1.55 -9.79 3.36
CA CYS A 155 -0.48 -10.58 2.75
C CYS A 155 -0.05 -9.84 1.49
N ILE A 156 0.95 -8.98 1.63
CA ILE A 156 1.33 -7.98 0.62
C ILE A 156 2.32 -8.61 -0.36
N PRO A 157 2.04 -8.67 -1.67
CA PRO A 157 2.98 -9.21 -2.66
C PRO A 157 4.05 -8.16 -3.00
N ASP A 158 4.89 -7.80 -2.03
CA ASP A 158 5.79 -6.66 -2.09
C ASP A 158 6.84 -6.81 -3.22
N ARG A 159 6.72 -5.97 -4.25
CA ARG A 159 7.51 -6.10 -5.49
C ARG A 159 8.97 -5.75 -5.29
N ASP A 160 9.27 -4.74 -4.47
CA ASP A 160 10.66 -4.33 -4.25
C ASP A 160 11.38 -5.30 -3.32
N LEU A 161 10.68 -6.10 -2.49
CA LEU A 161 11.31 -7.14 -1.67
C LEU A 161 11.26 -8.53 -2.31
N HIS A 162 10.46 -8.69 -3.36
CA HIS A 162 10.19 -9.96 -4.02
C HIS A 162 9.75 -11.06 -3.04
N ALA A 163 8.86 -10.70 -2.12
CA ALA A 163 8.40 -11.56 -1.03
C ALA A 163 7.00 -11.19 -0.57
N TRP A 164 6.27 -12.15 0.02
CA TRP A 164 5.04 -11.87 0.73
C TRP A 164 5.35 -11.19 2.07
N VAL A 165 4.96 -9.92 2.25
CA VAL A 165 5.11 -9.18 3.50
C VAL A 165 3.81 -9.26 4.30
N CYS A 166 3.88 -9.88 5.47
CA CYS A 166 2.70 -10.23 6.26
C CYS A 166 2.80 -9.65 7.68
N PRO A 167 2.23 -8.46 7.93
CA PRO A 167 2.20 -7.88 9.27
C PRO A 167 1.22 -8.59 10.19
N VAL A 168 1.61 -8.80 11.43
CA VAL A 168 0.81 -9.41 12.48
C VAL A 168 1.03 -8.68 13.80
N PHE A 169 0.11 -8.82 14.76
CA PHE A 169 0.39 -8.33 16.11
C PHE A 169 1.63 -8.99 16.71
N HIS A 170 2.37 -8.26 17.54
CA HIS A 170 3.48 -8.86 18.28
C HIS A 170 2.94 -9.82 19.37
N PRO A 171 3.58 -10.97 19.63
CA PRO A 171 3.12 -11.92 20.66
C PRO A 171 2.98 -11.29 22.05
N SER A 172 3.80 -10.31 22.41
CA SER A 172 3.66 -9.60 23.70
C SER A 172 2.39 -8.75 23.80
N TYR A 173 1.78 -8.34 22.68
CA TYR A 173 0.50 -7.63 22.69
C TYR A 173 -0.64 -8.57 23.11
N VAL A 174 -0.76 -9.73 22.46
CA VAL A 174 -1.80 -10.72 22.78
C VAL A 174 -1.60 -11.34 24.16
N MET A 175 -0.34 -11.52 24.61
CA MET A 175 -0.04 -11.98 25.96
C MET A 175 -0.52 -11.06 27.08
N ARG A 176 -0.71 -9.77 26.78
CA ARG A 176 -1.24 -8.80 27.75
C ARG A 176 -2.76 -8.77 27.77
N GLN A 177 -3.40 -9.46 26.82
CA GLN A 177 -4.84 -9.66 26.80
C GLN A 177 -5.20 -10.96 27.51
N GLU A 178 -6.47 -11.08 27.92
CA GLU A 178 -7.01 -12.33 28.44
C GLU A 178 -7.00 -13.42 27.35
N ARG A 179 -6.79 -14.68 27.73
CA ARG A 179 -6.46 -15.76 26.76
C ARG A 179 -7.62 -16.13 25.82
N GLU A 180 -8.84 -15.81 26.20
CA GLU A 180 -10.07 -16.00 25.40
C GLU A 180 -10.50 -14.73 24.65
N ASP A 181 -9.64 -13.70 24.63
CA ASP A 181 -9.90 -12.45 23.93
C ASP A 181 -9.83 -12.61 22.40
N VAL A 182 -10.66 -11.84 21.70
CA VAL A 182 -10.70 -11.64 20.25
C VAL A 182 -9.31 -11.41 19.67
N ALA A 183 -8.43 -10.72 20.41
CA ALA A 183 -7.04 -10.46 20.01
C ALA A 183 -6.24 -11.76 19.74
N TRP A 184 -6.44 -12.82 20.52
CA TRP A 184 -5.77 -14.11 20.31
C TRP A 184 -6.25 -14.79 19.04
N THR A 185 -7.57 -14.79 18.80
CA THR A 185 -8.18 -15.38 17.61
C THR A 185 -7.71 -14.66 16.35
N VAL A 186 -7.76 -13.32 16.34
CA VAL A 186 -7.30 -12.50 15.21
C VAL A 186 -5.82 -12.74 14.95
N TRP A 187 -4.99 -12.76 15.98
CA TRP A 187 -3.55 -12.99 15.82
C TRP A 187 -3.23 -14.39 15.26
N LYS A 188 -3.92 -15.44 15.73
CA LYS A 188 -3.76 -16.79 15.19
C LYS A 188 -4.20 -16.88 13.72
N GLN A 189 -5.32 -16.23 13.36
CA GLN A 189 -5.81 -16.19 11.98
C GLN A 189 -4.86 -15.43 11.06
N ASP A 190 -4.33 -14.29 11.49
CA ASP A 190 -3.32 -13.53 10.74
C ASP A 190 -2.04 -14.34 10.56
N LEU A 191 -1.58 -15.01 11.62
CA LEU A 191 -0.39 -15.82 11.56
C LEU A 191 -0.57 -17.02 10.63
N LYS A 192 -1.72 -17.69 10.68
CA LYS A 192 -2.07 -18.76 9.75
C LYS A 192 -2.02 -18.25 8.31
N ARG A 193 -2.71 -17.14 8.00
CA ARG A 193 -2.68 -16.52 6.67
C ARG A 193 -1.26 -16.23 6.20
N ALA A 194 -0.44 -15.63 7.07
CA ALA A 194 0.94 -15.30 6.75
C ALA A 194 1.77 -16.55 6.41
N LEU A 195 1.65 -17.63 7.21
CA LEU A 195 2.40 -18.86 6.99
C LEU A 195 1.90 -19.62 5.76
N ASP A 196 0.60 -19.62 5.49
CA ASP A 196 0.01 -20.28 4.30
C ASP A 196 0.57 -19.69 3.00
N MET A 197 1.02 -18.43 2.99
CA MET A 197 1.65 -17.80 1.82
C MET A 197 2.91 -18.52 1.33
N ILE A 198 3.51 -19.40 2.13
CA ILE A 198 4.63 -20.23 1.67
C ILE A 198 4.25 -21.14 0.50
N HIS A 199 2.98 -21.51 0.40
CA HIS A 199 2.42 -22.35 -0.64
C HIS A 199 1.85 -21.54 -1.81
N THR A 200 1.75 -20.22 -1.68
CA THR A 200 1.22 -19.33 -2.71
C THR A 200 2.37 -18.83 -3.59
N PRO A 201 2.39 -19.16 -4.90
CA PRO A 201 3.40 -18.63 -5.81
C PRO A 201 3.43 -17.11 -5.78
N PHE A 202 4.64 -16.54 -5.80
CA PHE A 202 4.78 -15.09 -5.90
C PHE A 202 4.28 -14.63 -7.28
N PRO A 203 3.39 -13.62 -7.37
CA PRO A 203 2.81 -13.21 -8.64
C PRO A 203 3.86 -12.65 -9.61
N THR A 204 3.60 -12.78 -10.91
CA THR A 204 4.34 -12.06 -11.95
C THR A 204 3.68 -10.73 -12.24
N PHE A 205 4.49 -9.68 -12.45
CA PHE A 205 3.99 -8.33 -12.69
C PHE A 205 4.38 -7.82 -14.08
N THR A 206 3.58 -6.89 -14.59
CA THR A 206 3.84 -6.14 -15.83
C THR A 206 4.01 -4.67 -15.49
N GLU A 207 4.86 -3.93 -16.19
CA GLU A 207 5.03 -2.49 -15.99
C GLU A 207 3.74 -1.72 -16.31
N GLU A 208 3.06 -1.20 -15.28
CA GLU A 208 1.76 -0.54 -15.46
C GLU A 208 1.86 0.76 -16.26
N LYS A 209 2.99 1.47 -16.18
CA LYS A 209 3.22 2.71 -16.95
C LYS A 209 3.19 2.45 -18.46
N GLU A 210 3.59 1.27 -18.91
CA GLU A 210 3.55 0.89 -20.33
C GLU A 210 2.14 0.64 -20.86
N LYS A 211 1.14 0.59 -19.98
CA LYS A 211 -0.28 0.44 -20.33
C LYS A 211 -0.99 1.76 -20.57
N VAL A 212 -0.40 2.88 -20.16
CA VAL A 212 -1.01 4.21 -20.29
C VAL A 212 -0.91 4.70 -21.73
N ARG A 213 -2.03 5.15 -22.30
CA ARG A 213 -2.14 5.74 -23.63
C ARG A 213 -2.68 7.16 -23.51
N ILE A 214 -1.80 8.14 -23.70
CA ILE A 214 -2.16 9.56 -23.69
C ILE A 214 -2.77 9.91 -25.04
N VAL A 215 -4.04 10.32 -25.06
CA VAL A 215 -4.78 10.66 -26.28
C VAL A 215 -5.03 12.16 -26.34
N LYS A 216 -4.66 12.77 -27.49
CA LYS A 216 -4.78 14.22 -27.71
C LYS A 216 -6.13 14.65 -28.29
N GLN A 217 -6.94 13.71 -28.80
CA GLN A 217 -8.25 13.96 -29.39
C GLN A 217 -9.34 13.27 -28.53
N PRO A 218 -9.93 13.98 -27.54
CA PRO A 218 -10.84 13.38 -26.57
C PRO A 218 -12.11 12.78 -27.20
N GLY A 219 -12.78 13.47 -28.14
CA GLY A 219 -14.05 13.02 -28.71
C GLY A 219 -13.96 11.65 -29.41
N VAL A 220 -12.90 11.44 -30.21
CA VAL A 220 -12.65 10.15 -30.89
C VAL A 220 -12.41 9.03 -29.86
N LEU A 221 -11.70 9.34 -28.76
CA LEU A 221 -11.49 8.39 -27.67
C LEU A 221 -12.82 7.98 -27.03
N PHE A 222 -13.70 8.93 -26.70
CA PHE A 222 -14.94 8.63 -25.99
C PHE A 222 -15.90 7.76 -26.83
N GLU A 223 -16.02 8.04 -28.13
CA GLU A 223 -16.82 7.19 -29.02
C GLU A 223 -16.23 5.78 -29.17
N LYS A 224 -14.91 5.69 -29.30
CA LYS A 224 -14.19 4.42 -29.35
C LYS A 224 -14.44 3.60 -28.07
N LEU A 225 -14.18 4.19 -26.90
CA LEU A 225 -14.37 3.55 -25.59
C LEU A 225 -15.81 3.08 -25.39
N ARG A 226 -16.78 3.89 -25.81
CA ARG A 226 -18.20 3.52 -25.73
C ARG A 226 -18.48 2.25 -26.53
N LYS A 227 -18.04 2.20 -27.80
CA LYS A 227 -18.23 1.02 -28.67
C LYS A 227 -17.50 -0.20 -28.15
N GLU A 228 -16.22 -0.05 -27.78
CA GLU A 228 -15.41 -1.14 -27.24
C GLU A 228 -16.03 -1.71 -25.97
N THR A 229 -16.39 -0.86 -25.02
CA THR A 229 -16.94 -1.33 -23.73
C THR A 229 -18.30 -2.01 -23.88
N LEU A 230 -19.18 -1.52 -24.77
CA LEU A 230 -20.46 -2.17 -25.05
C LEU A 230 -20.31 -3.56 -25.70
N SER A 231 -19.17 -3.85 -26.31
CA SER A 231 -18.88 -5.18 -26.86
C SER A 231 -18.32 -6.16 -25.82
N MET A 232 -18.02 -5.68 -24.60
CA MET A 232 -17.51 -6.49 -23.50
C MET A 232 -18.64 -7.11 -22.68
N ASN A 233 -18.34 -8.22 -22.00
CA ASN A 233 -19.26 -8.87 -21.07
C ASN A 233 -18.51 -9.28 -19.77
N PRO A 234 -18.76 -8.61 -18.63
CA PRO A 234 -19.62 -7.44 -18.45
C PRO A 234 -19.01 -6.14 -19.05
N PRO A 235 -19.85 -5.16 -19.44
CA PRO A 235 -19.41 -3.90 -20.07
C PRO A 235 -18.97 -2.87 -19.02
N TYR A 236 -17.89 -3.16 -18.29
CA TYR A 236 -17.38 -2.29 -17.22
C TYR A 236 -16.38 -1.24 -17.68
N LEU A 237 -16.48 -0.04 -17.11
CA LEU A 237 -15.60 1.09 -17.36
C LEU A 237 -15.28 1.81 -16.05
N ALA A 238 -14.03 1.70 -15.61
CA ALA A 238 -13.51 2.56 -14.56
C ALA A 238 -13.06 3.90 -15.14
N PHE A 239 -13.27 4.98 -14.41
CA PHE A 239 -12.72 6.28 -14.76
C PHE A 239 -12.29 7.05 -13.52
N ASP A 240 -11.37 7.97 -13.74
CA ASP A 240 -10.78 8.82 -12.71
C ASP A 240 -10.52 10.21 -13.29
N ILE A 241 -10.54 11.24 -12.42
CA ILE A 241 -10.31 12.63 -12.81
C ILE A 241 -9.28 13.30 -11.90
N GLU A 242 -8.43 14.11 -12.50
CA GLU A 242 -7.60 15.05 -11.75
C GLU A 242 -8.18 16.45 -11.83
N THR A 243 -8.19 17.15 -10.71
CA THR A 243 -8.89 18.43 -10.57
C THR A 243 -8.03 19.43 -9.81
N THR A 244 -8.34 20.73 -9.93
CA THR A 244 -7.57 21.77 -9.25
C THR A 244 -7.95 21.98 -7.77
N GLY A 245 -8.81 21.13 -7.20
CA GLY A 245 -9.26 21.23 -5.81
C GLY A 245 -10.06 20.01 -5.38
N ILE A 246 -10.62 20.01 -4.17
CA ILE A 246 -11.43 18.87 -3.69
C ILE A 246 -12.94 19.08 -3.86
N LYS A 247 -13.39 20.28 -4.23
CA LYS A 247 -14.80 20.63 -4.45
C LYS A 247 -14.96 21.48 -5.72
N PRO A 248 -15.99 21.24 -6.55
CA PRO A 248 -16.14 21.93 -7.84
C PRO A 248 -16.94 23.24 -7.79
N TYR A 249 -17.36 23.71 -6.61
CA TYR A 249 -18.37 24.78 -6.53
C TYR A 249 -17.87 26.17 -6.89
N ASP A 250 -16.57 26.43 -6.71
CA ASP A 250 -15.93 27.66 -7.22
C ASP A 250 -15.50 27.46 -8.67
N ARG A 251 -16.47 27.53 -9.59
CA ARG A 251 -16.26 27.28 -11.02
C ARG A 251 -15.31 28.30 -11.69
N GLN A 252 -15.01 29.42 -11.05
CA GLN A 252 -14.08 30.41 -11.57
C GLN A 252 -12.63 29.98 -11.37
N ASN A 253 -12.35 29.27 -10.27
CA ASN A 253 -11.00 28.86 -9.88
C ASN A 253 -10.77 27.35 -10.04
N HIS A 254 -11.84 26.57 -10.18
CA HIS A 254 -11.78 25.12 -10.30
C HIS A 254 -12.04 24.59 -11.71
N GLN A 255 -11.25 23.58 -12.09
CA GLN A 255 -11.44 22.84 -13.33
C GLN A 255 -11.04 21.37 -13.17
N VAL A 256 -11.61 20.53 -14.04
CA VAL A 256 -11.06 19.21 -14.32
C VAL A 256 -9.87 19.41 -15.26
N VAL A 257 -8.76 18.73 -14.95
CA VAL A 257 -7.48 18.89 -15.66
C VAL A 257 -7.29 17.75 -16.66
N CYS A 258 -7.57 16.53 -16.23
CA CYS A 258 -7.58 15.35 -17.09
C CYS A 258 -8.59 14.32 -16.60
N ILE A 259 -8.92 13.40 -17.51
CA ILE A 259 -9.80 12.27 -17.26
C ILE A 259 -9.17 11.02 -17.87
N SER A 260 -9.26 9.91 -17.14
CA SER A 260 -8.76 8.61 -17.57
C SER A 260 -9.85 7.55 -17.55
N PHE A 261 -9.69 6.51 -18.38
CA PHE A 261 -10.66 5.45 -18.59
C PHE A 261 -9.97 4.10 -18.75
N CYS A 262 -10.43 3.11 -18.00
CA CYS A 262 -9.93 1.75 -18.01
C CYS A 262 -11.12 0.77 -18.11
N ASN A 263 -11.18 0.01 -19.20
CA ASN A 263 -12.14 -1.09 -19.37
C ASN A 263 -11.46 -2.47 -19.42
N SER A 264 -10.12 -2.53 -19.34
CA SER A 264 -9.37 -3.79 -19.36
C SER A 264 -8.08 -3.66 -18.55
N PRO A 265 -7.52 -4.76 -18.02
CA PRO A 265 -6.28 -4.72 -17.24
C PRO A 265 -5.01 -4.44 -18.08
N ASN A 266 -5.14 -4.31 -19.40
CA ASN A 266 -4.04 -4.27 -20.35
C ASN A 266 -3.78 -2.88 -20.93
N VAL A 267 -4.80 -2.00 -20.95
CA VAL A 267 -4.69 -0.66 -21.51
C VAL A 267 -5.56 0.31 -20.72
N VAL A 268 -5.02 1.50 -20.49
CA VAL A 268 -5.74 2.63 -19.92
C VAL A 268 -5.54 3.84 -20.79
N TYR A 269 -6.61 4.58 -21.05
CA TYR A 269 -6.57 5.78 -21.87
C TYR A 269 -6.72 7.00 -20.98
N VAL A 270 -5.91 8.03 -21.24
CA VAL A 270 -5.97 9.29 -20.51
C VAL A 270 -5.92 10.45 -21.48
N THR A 271 -6.69 11.49 -21.20
CA THR A 271 -6.77 12.67 -22.06
C THR A 271 -6.93 13.94 -21.22
N PRO A 272 -6.45 15.11 -21.68
CA PRO A 272 -6.85 16.38 -21.09
C PRO A 272 -8.37 16.49 -21.01
N ALA A 273 -8.84 17.19 -19.99
CA ALA A 273 -10.25 17.45 -19.82
C ALA A 273 -10.82 18.17 -21.08
N PRO A 274 -11.95 17.72 -21.63
CA PRO A 274 -12.47 18.28 -22.88
C PRO A 274 -12.93 19.73 -22.68
N THR A 275 -12.59 20.59 -23.64
CA THR A 275 -13.01 22.01 -23.67
C THR A 275 -14.02 22.28 -24.79
N GLU A 276 -13.96 21.51 -25.88
CA GLU A 276 -14.83 21.68 -27.03
C GLU A 276 -16.21 21.07 -26.79
N ARG A 277 -17.27 21.76 -27.24
CA ARG A 277 -18.67 21.32 -27.06
C ARG A 277 -18.91 19.91 -27.62
N ALA A 278 -18.30 19.58 -28.75
CA ALA A 278 -18.44 18.27 -29.39
C ALA A 278 -17.81 17.15 -28.53
N ASP A 279 -16.65 17.41 -27.92
CA ASP A 279 -15.97 16.45 -27.05
C ASP A 279 -16.74 16.25 -25.74
N VAL A 280 -17.29 17.33 -25.16
CA VAL A 280 -18.15 17.25 -23.96
C VAL A 280 -19.42 16.43 -24.25
N GLU A 281 -20.03 16.60 -25.43
CA GLU A 281 -21.19 15.81 -25.85
C GLU A 281 -20.83 14.33 -26.05
N ALA A 282 -19.66 14.02 -26.60
CA ALA A 282 -19.17 12.64 -26.70
C ALA A 282 -18.90 12.02 -25.32
N LEU A 283 -18.31 12.78 -24.40
CA LEU A 283 -18.10 12.36 -23.00
C LEU A 283 -19.43 12.09 -22.31
N LYS A 284 -20.42 12.97 -22.51
CA LYS A 284 -21.79 12.81 -21.98
C LYS A 284 -22.41 11.50 -22.47
N LYS A 285 -22.36 11.23 -23.78
CA LYS A 285 -22.87 9.97 -24.36
C LYS A 285 -22.20 8.72 -23.78
N LEU A 286 -20.92 8.80 -23.37
CA LEU A 286 -20.22 7.70 -22.72
C LEU A 286 -20.66 7.52 -21.25
N LEU A 287 -20.64 8.60 -20.47
CA LEU A 287 -20.89 8.56 -19.03
C LEU A 287 -22.38 8.41 -18.65
N GLU A 288 -23.32 8.83 -19.50
CA GLU A 288 -24.76 8.67 -19.28
C GLU A 288 -25.33 7.35 -19.83
N ASP A 289 -24.53 6.53 -20.54
CA ASP A 289 -25.02 5.27 -21.14
C ASP A 289 -25.21 4.17 -20.09
N GLU A 290 -26.43 3.97 -19.60
CA GLU A 290 -26.75 2.99 -18.54
C GLU A 290 -26.36 1.54 -18.85
N ARG A 291 -26.09 1.19 -20.11
CA ARG A 291 -25.63 -0.15 -20.51
C ARG A 291 -24.16 -0.40 -20.18
N ILE A 292 -23.39 0.66 -19.89
CA ILE A 292 -22.00 0.58 -19.44
C ILE A 292 -21.99 0.73 -17.93
N GLY A 293 -21.42 -0.25 -17.23
CA GLY A 293 -21.25 -0.23 -15.78
C GLY A 293 -20.07 0.66 -15.37
N LYS A 294 -20.32 1.77 -14.68
CA LYS A 294 -19.30 2.73 -14.24
C LYS A 294 -18.71 2.33 -12.89
N ILE A 295 -17.40 2.41 -12.82
CA ILE A 295 -16.60 2.12 -11.63
C ILE A 295 -15.79 3.37 -11.30
N ALA A 296 -15.69 3.71 -10.01
CA ALA A 296 -14.76 4.72 -9.54
C ALA A 296 -14.22 4.37 -8.14
N HIS A 297 -13.24 5.14 -7.68
CA HIS A 297 -12.72 5.07 -6.32
C HIS A 297 -13.15 6.33 -5.57
N ASN A 298 -14.36 6.32 -4.99
CA ASN A 298 -15.15 7.48 -4.51
C ASN A 298 -16.09 8.11 -5.54
N MET A 299 -17.05 7.35 -6.06
CA MET A 299 -17.99 7.76 -7.13
C MET A 299 -18.71 9.10 -6.89
N LYS A 300 -18.92 9.45 -5.62
CA LYS A 300 -19.48 10.74 -5.23
C LYS A 300 -18.61 11.89 -5.74
N PHE A 301 -17.29 11.78 -5.64
CA PHE A 301 -16.35 12.77 -6.12
C PHE A 301 -16.46 12.94 -7.63
N GLU A 302 -16.24 11.88 -8.41
CA GLU A 302 -16.26 11.97 -9.88
C GLU A 302 -17.64 12.44 -10.38
N GLY A 303 -18.72 11.86 -9.85
CA GLY A 303 -20.07 12.24 -10.22
C GLY A 303 -20.40 13.72 -9.94
N THR A 304 -19.96 14.24 -8.78
CA THR A 304 -20.19 15.65 -8.42
C THR A 304 -19.42 16.60 -9.35
N TRP A 305 -18.16 16.29 -9.65
CA TRP A 305 -17.34 17.10 -10.55
C TRP A 305 -17.89 17.10 -11.99
N MET A 306 -18.28 15.93 -12.51
CA MET A 306 -18.91 15.83 -13.85
C MET A 306 -20.21 16.63 -13.94
N LYS A 307 -21.07 16.53 -12.93
CA LYS A 307 -22.33 17.29 -12.87
C LYS A 307 -22.08 18.79 -12.81
N VAL A 308 -21.19 19.24 -11.93
CA VAL A 308 -20.99 20.68 -11.69
C VAL A 308 -20.21 21.36 -12.81
N MET A 309 -19.18 20.70 -13.35
CA MET A 309 -18.31 21.30 -14.38
C MET A 309 -18.86 21.11 -15.80
N TYR A 310 -19.53 20.00 -16.09
CA TYR A 310 -19.97 19.64 -17.43
C TYR A 310 -21.49 19.45 -17.59
N GLY A 311 -22.26 19.43 -16.50
CA GLY A 311 -23.70 19.12 -16.57
C GLY A 311 -23.98 17.67 -16.98
N ILE A 312 -23.03 16.76 -16.72
CA ILE A 312 -23.14 15.33 -17.04
C ILE A 312 -23.59 14.59 -15.78
N GLU A 313 -24.71 13.86 -15.87
CA GLU A 313 -25.19 12.98 -14.80
C GLU A 313 -24.67 11.57 -15.05
N VAL A 314 -23.59 11.17 -14.38
CA VAL A 314 -23.04 9.82 -14.59
C VAL A 314 -24.06 8.75 -14.20
N ARG A 315 -24.40 7.85 -15.14
CA ARG A 315 -25.40 6.79 -14.97
C ARG A 315 -24.79 5.41 -15.10
N GLY A 316 -25.50 4.37 -14.67
CA GLY A 316 -25.02 2.99 -14.75
C GLY A 316 -23.89 2.71 -13.77
N TRP A 317 -23.85 3.40 -12.64
CA TRP A 317 -22.93 3.15 -11.53
C TRP A 317 -23.07 1.70 -11.01
N VAL A 318 -21.97 0.93 -10.99
CA VAL A 318 -21.98 -0.46 -10.53
C VAL A 318 -21.03 -0.73 -9.37
N TRP A 319 -19.97 0.07 -9.18
CA TRP A 319 -18.98 -0.21 -8.14
C TRP A 319 -18.23 1.01 -7.64
N ASP A 320 -18.23 1.20 -6.31
CA ASP A 320 -17.31 2.10 -5.62
C ASP A 320 -16.24 1.26 -4.92
N SER A 321 -15.01 1.29 -5.45
CA SER A 321 -13.93 0.49 -4.87
C SER A 321 -13.49 0.97 -3.47
N MET A 322 -13.77 2.22 -3.09
CA MET A 322 -13.51 2.73 -1.75
C MET A 322 -14.54 2.22 -0.73
N ILE A 323 -15.83 2.21 -1.10
CA ILE A 323 -16.89 1.66 -0.24
C ILE A 323 -16.74 0.14 -0.13
N ALA A 324 -16.46 -0.55 -1.24
CA ALA A 324 -16.22 -1.99 -1.22
C ALA A 324 -15.04 -2.36 -0.29
N ALA A 325 -13.96 -1.57 -0.29
CA ALA A 325 -12.85 -1.75 0.65
C ALA A 325 -13.32 -1.62 2.12
N HIS A 326 -14.22 -0.68 2.42
CA HIS A 326 -14.78 -0.50 3.76
C HIS A 326 -15.71 -1.66 4.19
N VAL A 327 -16.45 -2.24 3.25
CA VAL A 327 -17.33 -3.39 3.49
C VAL A 327 -16.51 -4.65 3.77
N LEU A 328 -15.44 -4.88 3.00
CA LEU A 328 -14.53 -6.00 3.19
C LEU A 328 -13.73 -5.87 4.49
N ASP A 329 -13.34 -4.65 4.85
CA ASP A 329 -12.59 -4.36 6.06
C ASP A 329 -12.89 -2.95 6.58
N ASN A 330 -13.51 -2.88 7.75
CA ASN A 330 -14.00 -1.63 8.33
C ASN A 330 -12.96 -0.91 9.20
N ARG A 331 -11.70 -1.34 9.20
CA ARG A 331 -10.62 -0.64 9.91
C ARG A 331 -10.48 0.80 9.38
N PRO A 332 -10.07 1.75 10.23
CA PRO A 332 -9.80 3.11 9.77
C PRO A 332 -8.58 3.17 8.86
N ASP A 333 -8.55 4.18 7.98
CA ASP A 333 -7.39 4.58 7.16
C ASP A 333 -6.85 3.55 6.16
N ILE A 334 -7.62 2.52 5.82
CA ILE A 334 -7.25 1.48 4.83
C ILE A 334 -7.98 1.58 3.49
N THR A 335 -9.01 2.41 3.36
CA THR A 335 -9.87 2.40 2.16
C THR A 335 -9.31 3.18 0.97
N GLY A 336 -8.32 4.06 1.18
CA GLY A 336 -7.77 4.88 0.10
C GLY A 336 -6.99 4.07 -0.94
N LEU A 337 -7.11 4.46 -2.22
CA LEU A 337 -6.59 3.73 -3.38
C LEU A 337 -5.11 3.37 -3.23
N LYS A 338 -4.28 4.31 -2.76
CA LYS A 338 -2.84 4.07 -2.64
C LYS A 338 -2.51 2.97 -1.62
N PHE A 339 -3.27 2.88 -0.53
CA PHE A 339 -3.12 1.82 0.46
C PHE A 339 -3.60 0.48 -0.08
N GLN A 340 -4.76 0.47 -0.74
CA GLN A 340 -5.30 -0.73 -1.39
C GLN A 340 -4.35 -1.24 -2.49
N VAL A 341 -3.76 -0.34 -3.28
CA VAL A 341 -2.78 -0.69 -4.32
C VAL A 341 -1.54 -1.32 -3.71
N TYR A 342 -0.99 -0.75 -2.63
CA TYR A 342 0.17 -1.37 -1.99
C TYR A 342 -0.18 -2.74 -1.42
N THR A 343 -1.26 -2.85 -0.65
CA THR A 343 -1.62 -4.09 0.05
C THR A 343 -2.05 -5.23 -0.87
N HIS A 344 -2.72 -4.92 -1.99
CA HIS A 344 -3.17 -5.94 -2.95
C HIS A 344 -2.17 -6.20 -4.08
N PHE A 345 -1.41 -5.20 -4.52
CA PHE A 345 -0.57 -5.30 -5.72
C PHE A 345 0.92 -5.04 -5.47
N GLY A 346 1.31 -4.70 -4.24
CA GLY A 346 2.71 -4.61 -3.82
C GLY A 346 3.46 -3.37 -4.29
N ILE A 347 2.75 -2.32 -4.72
CA ILE A 347 3.33 -1.06 -5.22
C ILE A 347 3.24 0.00 -4.11
N PRO A 348 4.35 0.32 -3.41
CA PRO A 348 4.31 1.17 -2.20
C PRO A 348 4.14 2.66 -2.51
N ASP A 349 4.62 3.12 -3.67
CA ASP A 349 4.67 4.53 -4.01
C ASP A 349 4.69 4.74 -5.53
N TYR A 350 3.55 5.13 -6.10
CA TYR A 350 3.45 5.54 -7.51
C TYR A 350 2.97 6.99 -7.65
N ASP A 351 2.71 7.67 -6.54
CA ASP A 351 2.14 9.02 -6.51
C ASP A 351 3.08 10.10 -5.95
N SER A 352 4.25 9.75 -5.42
CA SER A 352 5.16 10.72 -4.77
C SER A 352 5.57 11.90 -5.65
N GLU A 353 5.68 11.72 -6.96
CA GLU A 353 6.01 12.81 -7.89
C GLU A 353 4.85 13.80 -8.07
N ILE A 354 3.61 13.40 -7.77
CA ILE A 354 2.39 14.17 -8.02
C ILE A 354 1.75 14.65 -6.72
N ALA A 355 1.81 13.86 -5.64
CA ALA A 355 1.20 14.16 -4.34
C ALA A 355 1.50 15.56 -3.78
N PRO A 356 2.71 16.14 -3.93
CA PRO A 356 2.99 17.52 -3.51
C PRO A 356 2.15 18.58 -4.23
N TYR A 357 1.63 18.26 -5.42
CA TYR A 357 0.84 19.15 -6.26
C TYR A 357 -0.67 19.04 -6.06
N LEU A 358 -1.17 17.95 -5.46
CA LEU A 358 -2.60 17.72 -5.27
C LEU A 358 -3.15 18.36 -3.99
N LYS A 359 -2.29 18.74 -3.05
CA LYS A 359 -2.70 19.41 -1.81
C LYS A 359 -3.06 20.87 -2.08
N GLY A 360 -4.19 21.31 -1.52
CA GLY A 360 -4.59 22.73 -1.50
C GLY A 360 -3.51 23.60 -0.85
N ARG A 361 -3.33 24.82 -1.35
CA ARG A 361 -2.36 25.79 -0.80
C ARG A 361 -2.66 26.18 0.66
N ASP A 362 -3.92 26.18 1.02
CA ASP A 362 -4.41 26.41 2.37
C ASP A 362 -5.13 25.14 2.88
N PRO A 363 -4.53 24.39 3.82
CA PRO A 363 -5.13 23.17 4.35
C PRO A 363 -6.38 23.40 5.19
N LYS A 364 -6.67 24.64 5.60
CA LYS A 364 -7.88 24.99 6.37
C LYS A 364 -9.06 25.36 5.47
N ASN A 365 -8.82 25.58 4.18
CA ASN A 365 -9.84 25.94 3.22
C ASN A 365 -10.12 24.78 2.25
N ALA A 366 -11.31 24.18 2.38
CA ALA A 366 -11.74 23.08 1.52
C ALA A 366 -11.92 23.47 0.03
N ASN A 367 -11.97 24.77 -0.30
CA ASN A 367 -11.99 25.27 -1.68
C ASN A 367 -10.60 25.77 -2.12
N SER A 368 -9.53 25.44 -1.38
CA SER A 368 -8.19 25.86 -1.76
C SER A 368 -7.76 25.19 -3.06
N VAL A 369 -7.34 26.01 -4.02
CA VAL A 369 -6.74 25.55 -5.26
C VAL A 369 -5.41 24.85 -4.95
N ASN A 370 -5.21 23.69 -5.54
CA ASN A 370 -3.97 22.94 -5.44
C ASN A 370 -2.91 23.47 -6.41
N ARG A 371 -1.83 22.72 -6.61
CA ARG A 371 -0.70 23.12 -7.45
C ARG A 371 -0.59 22.28 -8.73
N VAL A 372 -1.61 21.49 -9.06
CA VAL A 372 -1.59 20.57 -10.22
C VAL A 372 -1.30 21.30 -11.54
N MET A 373 -1.75 22.56 -11.66
CA MET A 373 -1.49 23.39 -12.85
C MET A 373 -0.01 23.74 -13.03
N GLU A 374 0.83 23.63 -12.00
CA GLU A 374 2.28 23.78 -12.15
C GLU A 374 2.89 22.64 -12.98
N LEU A 375 2.32 21.43 -12.89
CA LEU A 375 2.75 20.27 -13.68
C LEU A 375 2.40 20.45 -15.17
N VAL A 376 1.20 20.95 -15.45
CA VAL A 376 0.66 21.14 -16.80
C VAL A 376 1.51 22.13 -17.64
N ARG A 377 2.20 23.07 -16.99
CA ARG A 377 3.04 24.08 -17.67
C ARG A 377 4.29 23.51 -18.35
N SER A 378 4.67 22.28 -18.05
CA SER A 378 5.84 21.63 -18.65
C SER A 378 5.45 20.32 -19.33
N PRO A 379 6.04 19.97 -20.50
CA PRO A 379 5.75 18.68 -21.15
C PRO A 379 6.02 17.47 -20.26
N VAL A 380 7.07 17.55 -19.44
CA VAL A 380 7.46 16.49 -18.49
C VAL A 380 6.43 16.37 -17.37
N GLY A 381 6.07 17.47 -16.71
CA GLY A 381 5.07 17.47 -15.64
C GLY A 381 3.69 17.03 -16.14
N PHE A 382 3.29 17.48 -17.32
CA PHE A 382 2.06 17.06 -17.98
C PHE A 382 2.02 15.55 -18.20
N THR A 383 3.10 14.97 -18.75
CA THR A 383 3.20 13.51 -18.96
C THR A 383 3.12 12.74 -17.64
N LYS A 384 3.77 13.24 -16.58
CA LYS A 384 3.69 12.63 -15.25
C LYS A 384 2.27 12.64 -14.68
N LEU A 385 1.55 13.76 -14.82
CA LEU A 385 0.16 13.87 -14.39
C LEU A 385 -0.77 12.93 -15.16
N MET A 386 -0.61 12.84 -16.48
CA MET A 386 -1.40 11.93 -17.33
C MET A 386 -1.15 10.47 -16.95
N ASN A 387 0.11 10.09 -16.72
CA ASN A 387 0.45 8.75 -16.26
C ASN A 387 -0.16 8.46 -14.89
N TYR A 388 -0.12 9.40 -13.95
CA TYR A 388 -0.72 9.25 -12.64
C TYR A 388 -2.23 9.04 -12.71
N CYS A 389 -2.97 9.90 -13.43
CA CYS A 389 -4.41 9.75 -13.62
C CYS A 389 -4.75 8.42 -14.31
N GLY A 390 -3.99 8.02 -15.33
CA GLY A 390 -4.15 6.71 -15.98
C GLY A 390 -3.91 5.53 -15.03
N LEU A 391 -2.92 5.61 -14.14
CA LEU A 391 -2.70 4.58 -13.14
C LEU A 391 -3.87 4.50 -12.14
N ASP A 392 -4.51 5.61 -11.79
CA ASP A 392 -5.63 5.62 -10.84
C ASP A 392 -6.84 4.87 -11.38
N SER A 393 -7.25 5.08 -12.63
CA SER A 393 -8.34 4.29 -13.23
C SER A 393 -7.93 2.84 -13.50
N LEU A 394 -6.67 2.55 -13.85
CA LEU A 394 -6.18 1.18 -13.99
C LEU A 394 -6.28 0.40 -12.68
N PHE A 395 -5.76 0.96 -11.60
CA PHE A 395 -5.79 0.32 -10.28
C PHE A 395 -7.20 0.26 -9.71
N THR A 396 -8.02 1.28 -9.95
CA THR A 396 -9.45 1.26 -9.61
C THR A 396 -10.17 0.09 -10.28
N TYR A 397 -9.94 -0.13 -11.58
CA TYR A 397 -10.50 -1.26 -12.31
C TYR A 397 -10.03 -2.59 -11.73
N GLN A 398 -8.71 -2.79 -11.58
CA GLN A 398 -8.15 -4.03 -11.05
C GLN A 398 -8.62 -4.33 -9.63
N LEU A 399 -8.68 -3.31 -8.77
CA LEU A 399 -9.18 -3.43 -7.41
C LEU A 399 -10.66 -3.80 -7.41
N ALA A 400 -11.48 -3.14 -8.23
CA ALA A 400 -12.90 -3.47 -8.34
C ALA A 400 -13.12 -4.92 -8.78
N MET A 401 -12.39 -5.41 -9.79
CA MET A 401 -12.51 -6.81 -10.23
C MET A 401 -12.17 -7.79 -9.10
N LYS A 402 -11.10 -7.51 -8.35
CA LYS A 402 -10.69 -8.32 -7.19
C LYS A 402 -11.73 -8.30 -6.08
N GLN A 403 -12.28 -7.13 -5.76
CA GLN A 403 -13.28 -6.98 -4.70
C GLN A 403 -14.61 -7.64 -5.09
N MET A 404 -15.02 -7.54 -6.36
CA MET A 404 -16.21 -8.23 -6.86
C MET A 404 -16.07 -9.74 -6.72
N GLU A 405 -14.92 -10.29 -7.10
CA GLU A 405 -14.62 -11.72 -6.93
C GLU A 405 -14.68 -12.12 -5.45
N GLU A 406 -14.06 -11.35 -4.56
CA GLU A 406 -14.02 -11.62 -3.12
C GLU A 406 -15.41 -11.56 -2.46
N ILE A 407 -16.25 -10.62 -2.90
CA ILE A 407 -17.64 -10.47 -2.42
C ILE A 407 -18.58 -11.49 -3.06
N GLY A 408 -18.18 -12.15 -4.15
CA GLY A 408 -19.05 -13.00 -4.96
C GLY A 408 -20.09 -12.22 -5.77
N PHE A 409 -19.76 -10.97 -6.11
CA PHE A 409 -20.55 -10.13 -7.02
C PHE A 409 -20.33 -10.65 -8.45
N ARG A 410 -21.38 -11.19 -9.06
CA ARG A 410 -21.36 -11.79 -10.40
C ARG A 410 -21.81 -10.82 -11.47
#